data_AF-E9S943-F1
#
_entry.id   AF-E9S943-F1
#
_cell.length_a   1.000
_cell.length_b   1.000
_cell.length_c   1.000
_cell.angle_alpha   90.00
_cell.angle_beta   90.00
_cell.angle_gamma   90.00
#
_symmetry.space_group_name_H-M   'P 1'
#
loop_
_entity.id
_entity.type
_entity.pdbx_description
1 polymer ?
#
loop_
_entity_poly.entity_id
_entity_poly.type
_entity_poly.pdbx_seq_one_letter_code
_entity_poly.pdbx_strand_id
1 'polypeptide(L)'
;MENKTLTGKIALHPKLWAAAAALAAMACIVSGALGLVIRTEVVIKELADAPHYGHVSCQAVGRDKDADFELRNTFCRFIPTGKEYYCRVQTAEGVSVYLRTDKDFGEKLPVNAEGRAARFSKREQAQLRENLALDDVYFIDTISDRLYLLRILAGVLLLADVVLGALMIKDKISAESSIYKTANIVFCTLPVAALLLGIHLMGFV
;
A
#
# COMPACT_ATOMS: atom_id res chain seq x y z
N MET A 1 -4.46 -17.27 37.24
CA MET A 1 -3.49 -16.78 36.23
C MET A 1 -3.69 -15.27 36.11
N GLU A 2 -2.72 -14.46 36.53
CA GLU A 2 -2.80 -13.01 36.37
C GLU A 2 -2.80 -12.64 34.89
N ASN A 3 -3.76 -11.81 34.49
CA ASN A 3 -3.87 -11.27 33.15
C ASN A 3 -2.78 -10.22 32.94
N LYS A 4 -1.55 -10.67 32.63
CA LYS A 4 -0.42 -9.77 32.33
C LYS A 4 -0.77 -8.94 31.10
N THR A 5 -0.51 -7.64 31.17
CA THR A 5 -0.65 -6.69 30.07
C THR A 5 0.15 -7.15 28.85
N LEU A 6 -0.23 -6.69 27.64
CA LEU A 6 0.46 -7.04 26.39
C LEU A 6 1.97 -6.77 26.48
N THR A 7 2.33 -5.66 27.13
CA THR A 7 3.71 -5.28 27.49
C THR A 7 4.40 -6.28 28.41
N GLY A 8 3.70 -6.82 29.42
CA GLY A 8 4.23 -7.86 30.30
C GLY A 8 4.48 -9.19 29.59
N LYS A 9 3.69 -9.51 28.55
CA LYS A 9 3.91 -10.70 27.70
C LYS A 9 5.06 -10.51 26.71
N ILE A 10 5.24 -9.29 26.18
CA ILE A 10 6.39 -8.93 25.34
C ILE A 10 7.69 -9.01 26.14
N ALA A 11 7.70 -8.51 27.38
CA ALA A 11 8.84 -8.57 28.28
C ALA A 11 9.25 -10.01 28.68
N LEU A 12 8.33 -10.97 28.63
CA LEU A 12 8.61 -12.39 28.92
C LEU A 12 9.36 -13.10 27.79
N HIS A 13 9.15 -12.70 26.52
CA HIS A 13 9.77 -13.34 25.36
C HIS A 13 10.34 -12.32 24.36
N PRO A 14 11.24 -11.42 24.78
CA PRO A 14 11.74 -10.33 23.95
C PRO A 14 12.44 -10.81 22.66
N LYS A 15 13.10 -11.98 22.71
CA LYS A 15 13.73 -12.62 21.54
C LYS A 15 12.71 -13.05 20.48
N LEU A 16 11.57 -13.58 20.91
CA LEU A 16 10.52 -14.06 19.99
C LEU A 16 9.83 -12.89 19.29
N TRP A 17 9.60 -11.80 20.02
CA TRP A 17 9.06 -10.56 19.47
C TRP A 17 10.02 -9.87 18.50
N ALA A 18 11.30 -9.77 18.85
CA ALA A 18 12.32 -9.26 17.95
C ALA A 18 12.41 -10.10 16.66
N ALA A 19 12.34 -11.43 16.75
CA ALA A 19 12.34 -12.31 15.60
C ALA A 19 11.07 -12.13 14.72
N ALA A 20 9.89 -12.05 15.33
CA ALA A 20 8.64 -11.84 14.60
C ALA A 20 8.60 -10.47 13.88
N ALA A 21 9.03 -9.40 14.57
CA ALA A 21 9.12 -8.07 13.99
C ALA A 21 10.17 -8.01 12.86
N ALA A 22 11.31 -8.68 13.01
CA ALA A 22 12.32 -8.78 11.95
C ALA A 22 11.79 -9.53 10.72
N LEU A 23 11.05 -10.64 10.91
CA LEU A 23 10.43 -11.38 9.81
C LEU A 23 9.38 -10.53 9.09
N ALA A 24 8.51 -9.83 9.83
CA ALA A 24 7.52 -8.92 9.27
C ALA A 24 8.18 -7.78 8.48
N ALA A 25 9.26 -7.21 9.01
CA ALA A 25 10.04 -6.17 8.36
C ALA A 25 10.64 -6.65 7.03
N MET A 26 11.27 -7.83 7.05
CA MET A 26 11.85 -8.45 5.85
C MET A 26 10.76 -8.74 4.81
N ALA A 27 9.61 -9.27 5.21
CA ALA A 27 8.49 -9.50 4.31
C ALA A 27 8.00 -8.20 3.64
N CYS A 28 7.92 -7.10 4.40
CA CYS A 28 7.55 -5.79 3.88
C CYS A 28 8.58 -5.27 2.87
N ILE A 29 9.87 -5.28 3.23
CA ILE A 29 10.96 -4.77 2.39
C ILE A 29 11.08 -5.61 1.11
N VAL A 30 11.15 -6.94 1.23
CA VAL A 30 11.34 -7.83 0.07
C VAL A 30 10.15 -7.74 -0.87
N SER A 31 8.92 -7.78 -0.37
CA SER A 31 7.74 -7.69 -1.24
C SER A 31 7.59 -6.30 -1.88
N GLY A 32 7.92 -5.22 -1.17
CA GLY A 32 7.97 -3.88 -1.75
C GLY A 32 9.06 -3.75 -2.82
N ALA A 33 10.26 -4.26 -2.56
CA ALA A 33 11.37 -4.24 -3.51
C ALA A 33 11.07 -5.07 -4.77
N LEU A 34 10.52 -6.28 -4.61
CA LEU A 34 10.08 -7.09 -5.75
C LEU A 34 9.00 -6.36 -6.57
N GLY A 35 8.09 -5.67 -5.90
CA GLY A 35 7.07 -4.83 -6.53
C GLY A 35 7.63 -3.61 -7.28
N LEU A 36 8.87 -3.18 -7.03
CA LEU A 36 9.51 -2.12 -7.83
C LEU A 36 10.43 -2.69 -8.92
N VAL A 37 11.06 -3.85 -8.66
CA VAL A 37 12.02 -4.48 -9.58
C VAL A 37 11.33 -5.24 -10.71
N ILE A 38 10.23 -5.94 -10.43
CA ILE A 38 9.48 -6.71 -11.44
C ILE A 38 8.61 -5.75 -12.23
N ARG A 39 9.20 -5.14 -13.25
CA ARG A 39 8.58 -4.13 -14.10
C ARG A 39 8.61 -4.60 -15.55
N THR A 40 7.61 -5.40 -15.93
CA THR A 40 7.46 -5.85 -17.32
C THR A 40 6.67 -4.80 -18.07
N GLU A 41 7.32 -4.04 -18.94
CA GLU A 41 6.61 -3.03 -19.74
C GLU A 41 5.63 -3.70 -20.72
N VAL A 42 4.41 -3.19 -20.79
CA VAL A 42 3.31 -3.67 -21.64
C VAL A 42 2.72 -2.49 -22.39
N VAL A 43 2.42 -2.69 -23.66
CA VAL A 43 1.75 -1.68 -24.49
C VAL A 43 0.29 -1.56 -24.03
N ILE A 44 -0.24 -0.34 -23.94
CA ILE A 44 -1.61 -0.12 -23.42
C ILE A 44 -2.70 -0.87 -24.21
N LYS A 45 -2.49 -1.13 -25.51
CA LYS A 45 -3.40 -1.93 -26.33
C LYS A 45 -3.48 -3.40 -25.92
N GLU A 46 -2.47 -3.88 -25.21
CA GLU A 46 -2.31 -5.27 -24.75
C GLU A 46 -2.55 -5.37 -23.23
N LEU A 47 -3.24 -4.39 -22.63
CA LEU A 47 -3.53 -4.35 -21.19
C LEU A 47 -4.23 -5.64 -20.69
N ALA A 48 -5.05 -6.27 -21.53
CA ALA A 48 -5.75 -7.50 -21.20
C ALA A 48 -4.83 -8.73 -21.07
N ASP A 49 -3.69 -8.72 -21.77
CA ASP A 49 -2.67 -9.77 -21.75
C ASP A 49 -1.52 -9.45 -20.79
N ALA A 50 -1.58 -8.28 -20.13
CA ALA A 50 -0.60 -7.86 -19.16
C ALA A 50 -0.55 -8.89 -18.01
N PRO A 51 0.64 -9.42 -17.66
CA PRO A 51 0.77 -10.24 -16.47
C PRO A 51 0.36 -9.42 -15.23
N HIS A 52 0.13 -10.08 -14.10
CA HIS A 52 -0.21 -9.47 -12.80
C HIS A 52 0.90 -8.56 -12.21
N TYR A 53 1.78 -8.00 -13.04
CA TYR A 53 2.88 -7.07 -12.76
C TYR A 53 3.24 -6.21 -14.00
N GLY A 54 2.41 -6.22 -15.05
CA GLY A 54 2.64 -5.43 -16.26
C GLY A 54 2.64 -3.94 -15.93
N HIS A 55 3.60 -3.23 -16.46
CA HIS A 55 3.78 -1.80 -16.27
C HIS A 55 3.45 -1.09 -17.57
N VAL A 56 2.65 -0.03 -17.50
CA VAL A 56 2.11 0.66 -18.66
C VAL A 56 2.42 2.15 -18.51
N SER A 57 2.99 2.72 -19.56
CA SER A 57 3.17 4.15 -19.71
C SER A 57 2.36 4.62 -20.90
N CYS A 58 1.54 5.65 -20.71
CA CYS A 58 0.70 6.22 -21.77
C CYS A 58 0.56 7.73 -21.61
N GLN A 59 0.29 8.42 -22.71
CA GLN A 59 -0.07 9.84 -22.67
C GLN A 59 -1.60 9.97 -22.69
N ALA A 60 -2.15 10.48 -21.59
CA ALA A 60 -3.56 10.86 -21.51
C ALA A 60 -3.74 12.20 -22.21
N VAL A 61 -4.61 12.24 -23.24
CA VAL A 61 -4.90 13.43 -24.05
C VAL A 61 -6.31 13.96 -23.83
N GLY A 62 -7.20 13.15 -23.25
CA GLY A 62 -8.57 13.53 -22.87
C GLY A 62 -9.00 12.85 -21.58
N ARG A 63 -9.99 13.44 -20.89
CA ARG A 63 -10.62 12.88 -19.67
C ARG A 63 -12.13 12.94 -19.83
N ASP A 64 -12.78 11.82 -19.60
CA ASP A 64 -14.24 11.71 -19.56
C ASP A 64 -14.72 11.85 -18.12
N LYS A 65 -15.06 13.08 -17.73
CA LYS A 65 -15.43 13.42 -16.36
C LYS A 65 -16.74 12.76 -15.90
N ASP A 66 -17.63 12.44 -16.84
CA ASP A 66 -18.92 11.82 -16.54
C ASP A 66 -18.77 10.33 -16.21
N ALA A 67 -17.65 9.72 -16.61
CA ALA A 67 -17.30 8.33 -16.33
C ALA A 67 -16.32 8.17 -15.16
N ASP A 68 -15.91 9.26 -14.50
CA ASP A 68 -15.06 9.21 -13.31
C ASP A 68 -15.85 8.67 -12.12
N PHE A 69 -15.19 7.88 -11.27
CA PHE A 69 -15.85 7.38 -10.06
C PHE A 69 -14.90 7.24 -8.87
N GLU A 70 -15.52 7.23 -7.70
CA GLU A 70 -14.84 7.11 -6.42
C GLU A 70 -15.25 5.81 -5.73
N LEU A 71 -14.26 4.98 -5.37
CA LEU A 71 -14.48 3.82 -4.52
C LEU A 71 -14.14 4.16 -3.08
N ARG A 72 -15.11 4.02 -2.19
CA ARG A 72 -14.88 4.20 -0.75
C ARG A 72 -14.28 2.93 -0.17
N ASN A 73 -13.05 3.01 0.31
CA ASN A 73 -12.43 1.92 1.06
C ASN A 73 -12.95 1.89 2.49
N THR A 74 -13.37 0.71 2.93
CA THR A 74 -13.72 0.43 4.31
C THR A 74 -12.95 -0.79 4.79
N PHE A 75 -12.04 -0.61 5.73
CA PHE A 75 -11.45 -1.74 6.45
C PHE A 75 -12.52 -2.35 7.35
N CYS A 76 -12.80 -3.64 7.16
CA CYS A 76 -13.79 -4.42 7.92
C CYS A 76 -15.16 -3.72 8.08
N ARG A 77 -15.66 -2.99 7.06
CA ARG A 77 -16.92 -2.20 7.10
C ARG A 77 -16.99 -1.05 8.12
N PHE A 78 -16.06 -0.91 9.06
CA PHE A 78 -16.19 0.03 10.18
C PHE A 78 -15.21 1.21 10.15
N ILE A 79 -14.05 1.07 9.50
CA ILE A 79 -13.04 2.14 9.46
C ILE A 79 -12.92 2.65 8.01
N PRO A 80 -13.44 3.85 7.69
CA PRO A 80 -13.20 4.45 6.40
C PRO A 80 -11.72 4.85 6.30
N THR A 81 -10.98 4.19 5.42
CA THR A 81 -9.53 4.42 5.26
C THR A 81 -9.20 5.42 4.16
N GLY A 82 -10.16 5.76 3.29
CA GLY A 82 -10.00 6.75 2.24
C GLY A 82 -10.95 6.54 1.06
N LYS A 83 -10.84 7.40 0.06
CA LYS A 83 -11.46 7.23 -1.24
C LYS A 83 -10.38 6.99 -2.29
N GLU A 84 -10.64 6.06 -3.19
CA GLU A 84 -9.84 5.85 -4.38
C GLU A 84 -10.54 6.51 -5.56
N TYR A 85 -9.77 7.25 -6.37
CA TYR A 85 -10.31 7.97 -7.51
C TYR A 85 -9.89 7.25 -8.78
N TYR A 86 -10.86 6.95 -9.63
CA TYR A 86 -10.67 6.33 -10.92
C TYR A 86 -11.11 7.31 -11.98
N CYS A 87 -10.15 7.78 -12.77
CA CYS A 87 -10.40 8.72 -13.85
C CYS A 87 -10.44 7.97 -15.19
N ARG A 88 -11.48 8.16 -16.00
CA ARG A 88 -11.53 7.60 -17.36
C ARG A 88 -10.80 8.55 -18.30
N VAL A 89 -9.75 8.06 -18.95
CA VAL A 89 -8.96 8.87 -19.88
C VAL A 89 -8.93 8.27 -21.26
N GLN A 90 -8.82 9.15 -22.25
CA GLN A 90 -8.50 8.79 -23.63
C GLN A 90 -7.00 8.97 -23.84
N THR A 91 -6.33 7.94 -24.33
CA THR A 91 -4.90 8.00 -24.62
C THR A 91 -4.62 8.45 -26.04
N ALA A 92 -3.41 8.97 -26.28
CA ALA A 92 -2.95 9.36 -27.61
C ALA A 92 -3.02 8.20 -28.64
N GLU A 93 -3.00 6.96 -28.15
CA GLU A 93 -3.06 5.74 -28.95
C GLU A 93 -4.48 5.30 -29.32
N GLY A 94 -5.49 6.07 -28.91
CA GLY A 94 -6.90 5.79 -29.21
C GLY A 94 -7.60 4.84 -28.22
N VAL A 95 -6.94 4.47 -27.12
CA VAL A 95 -7.51 3.58 -26.10
C VAL A 95 -8.16 4.39 -24.98
N SER A 96 -9.37 4.03 -24.58
CA SER A 96 -9.97 4.53 -23.33
C SER A 96 -9.60 3.59 -22.18
N VAL A 97 -9.08 4.12 -21.09
CA VAL A 97 -8.67 3.32 -19.93
C VAL A 97 -8.97 4.07 -18.63
N TYR A 98 -9.17 3.32 -17.55
CA TYR A 98 -9.23 3.87 -16.20
C TYR A 98 -7.83 4.04 -15.61
N LEU A 99 -7.58 5.19 -15.00
CA LEU A 99 -6.41 5.44 -14.15
C LEU A 99 -6.85 5.54 -12.70
N ARG A 100 -6.31 4.70 -11.81
CA ARG A 100 -6.40 4.94 -10.36
C ARG A 100 -5.36 5.97 -10.00
N THR A 101 -5.79 7.12 -9.50
CA THR A 101 -4.95 8.31 -9.38
C THR A 101 -5.45 9.25 -8.29
N ASP A 102 -4.83 10.42 -8.13
CA ASP A 102 -5.31 11.45 -7.22
C ASP A 102 -6.53 12.18 -7.79
N LYS A 103 -7.30 12.83 -6.91
CA LYS A 103 -8.55 13.50 -7.29
C LYS A 103 -8.35 14.57 -8.37
N ASP A 104 -7.20 15.23 -8.31
CA ASP A 104 -6.84 16.38 -9.13
C ASP A 104 -6.07 15.96 -10.41
N PHE A 105 -6.01 14.66 -10.71
CA PHE A 105 -5.34 14.15 -11.90
C PHE A 105 -5.95 14.71 -13.19
N GLY A 106 -5.10 15.13 -14.14
CA GLY A 106 -5.57 15.57 -15.45
C GLY A 106 -6.29 16.92 -15.45
N GLU A 107 -6.12 17.77 -14.43
CA GLU A 107 -6.49 19.19 -14.50
C GLU A 107 -5.74 19.93 -15.63
N LYS A 108 -4.56 19.43 -16.01
CA LYS A 108 -3.74 19.92 -17.12
C LYS A 108 -3.39 18.75 -18.03
N LEU A 109 -4.15 18.56 -19.09
CA LEU A 109 -3.86 17.61 -20.16
C LEU A 109 -3.09 18.31 -21.30
N PRO A 110 -2.23 17.59 -22.05
CA PRO A 110 -1.91 16.17 -21.89
C PRO A 110 -0.98 15.89 -20.70
N VAL A 111 -1.09 14.68 -20.13
CA VAL A 111 -0.22 14.22 -19.03
C VAL A 111 0.26 12.80 -19.31
N ASN A 112 1.52 12.52 -18.98
CA ASN A 112 2.04 11.14 -19.03
C ASN A 112 1.58 10.42 -17.76
N ALA A 113 0.84 9.34 -17.94
CA ALA A 113 0.39 8.45 -16.89
C ALA A 113 1.23 7.17 -16.92
N GLU A 114 1.76 6.82 -15.77
CA GLU A 114 2.65 5.69 -15.59
C GLU A 114 2.15 4.88 -14.40
N GLY A 115 2.04 3.56 -14.56
CA GLY A 115 1.55 2.70 -13.48
C GLY A 115 1.42 1.24 -13.88
N ARG A 116 0.82 0.44 -13.00
CA ARG A 116 0.67 -1.00 -13.20
C ARG A 116 -0.69 -1.37 -13.75
N ALA A 117 -0.71 -2.31 -14.68
CA ALA A 117 -1.94 -2.97 -15.11
C ALA A 117 -2.54 -3.74 -13.93
N ALA A 118 -3.78 -3.42 -13.61
CA ALA A 118 -4.54 -4.05 -12.54
C ALA A 118 -5.94 -4.40 -13.03
N ARG A 119 -6.55 -5.41 -12.40
CA ARG A 119 -7.91 -5.84 -12.71
C ARG A 119 -8.87 -5.35 -11.65
N PHE A 120 -10.00 -4.79 -12.05
CA PHE A 120 -11.09 -4.54 -11.11
C PHE A 120 -11.55 -5.86 -10.49
N SER A 121 -11.79 -5.87 -9.19
CA SER A 121 -12.45 -6.97 -8.51
C SER A 121 -13.89 -7.14 -9.01
N LYS A 122 -14.49 -8.32 -8.78
CA LYS A 122 -15.88 -8.59 -9.18
C LYS A 122 -16.88 -7.57 -8.62
N ARG A 123 -16.61 -7.06 -7.42
CA ARG A 123 -17.45 -6.07 -6.76
C ARG A 123 -17.35 -4.70 -7.43
N GLU A 124 -16.14 -4.29 -7.80
CA GLU A 124 -15.91 -3.02 -8.48
C GLU A 124 -16.48 -3.05 -9.91
N GLN A 125 -16.33 -4.18 -10.61
CA GLN A 125 -16.98 -4.39 -11.90
C GLN A 125 -18.51 -4.32 -11.80
N ALA A 126 -19.10 -4.88 -10.75
CA ALA A 126 -20.55 -4.75 -10.54
C ALA A 126 -20.96 -3.29 -10.33
N GLN A 127 -20.20 -2.52 -9.55
CA GLN A 127 -20.47 -1.09 -9.33
C GLN A 127 -20.30 -0.25 -10.59
N LEU A 128 -19.28 -0.53 -11.41
CA LEU A 128 -19.09 0.09 -12.73
C LEU A 128 -20.30 -0.14 -13.64
N ARG A 129 -20.80 -1.37 -13.70
CA ARG A 129 -21.98 -1.72 -14.50
C ARG A 129 -23.26 -1.08 -13.97
N GLU A 130 -23.47 -1.11 -12.66
CA GLU A 130 -24.70 -0.62 -12.04
C GLU A 130 -24.80 0.91 -12.07
N ASN A 131 -23.69 1.62 -11.85
CA ASN A 131 -23.71 3.08 -11.71
C ASN A 131 -23.38 3.84 -12.99
N LEU A 132 -22.55 3.26 -13.87
CA LEU A 132 -22.06 3.94 -15.07
C LEU A 132 -22.41 3.20 -16.37
N ALA A 133 -23.02 2.01 -16.31
CA ALA A 133 -23.29 1.15 -17.47
C ALA A 133 -22.04 0.78 -18.28
N LEU A 134 -20.89 0.64 -17.60
CA LEU A 134 -19.60 0.31 -18.19
C LEU A 134 -19.16 -1.12 -17.82
N ASP A 135 -18.45 -1.80 -18.72
CA ASP A 135 -17.99 -3.18 -18.54
C ASP A 135 -16.45 -3.34 -18.47
N ASP A 136 -15.74 -2.22 -18.27
CA ASP A 136 -14.28 -2.20 -18.19
C ASP A 136 -13.74 -3.19 -17.13
N VAL A 137 -12.71 -3.94 -17.53
CA VAL A 137 -12.14 -5.03 -16.71
C VAL A 137 -10.83 -4.62 -16.04
N TYR A 138 -10.08 -3.73 -16.69
CA TYR A 138 -8.72 -3.36 -16.32
C TYR A 138 -8.58 -1.86 -16.10
N PHE A 139 -7.62 -1.50 -15.27
CA PHE A 139 -7.21 -0.12 -15.03
C PHE A 139 -5.69 -0.05 -14.85
N ILE A 140 -5.14 1.16 -14.93
CA ILE A 140 -3.74 1.44 -14.63
C ILE A 140 -3.66 2.04 -13.23
N ASP A 141 -2.99 1.37 -12.31
CA ASP A 141 -2.70 1.85 -10.97
C ASP A 141 -1.45 2.74 -10.99
N THR A 142 -1.66 4.06 -11.01
CA THR A 142 -0.55 5.04 -10.99
C THR A 142 0.02 5.27 -9.59
N ILE A 143 -0.60 4.69 -8.56
CA ILE A 143 -0.22 4.85 -7.16
C ILE A 143 0.59 3.63 -6.67
N SER A 144 0.59 2.52 -7.40
CA SER A 144 1.21 1.25 -7.01
C SER A 144 2.66 1.40 -6.52
N ASP A 145 3.46 2.19 -7.23
CA ASP A 145 4.88 2.37 -6.91
C ASP A 145 5.07 3.11 -5.58
N ARG A 146 4.18 4.07 -5.28
CA ARG A 146 4.14 4.76 -3.99
C ARG A 146 3.75 3.79 -2.88
N LEU A 147 2.85 2.83 -3.14
CA LEU A 147 2.46 1.81 -2.16
C LEU A 147 3.61 0.82 -1.88
N TYR A 148 4.36 0.41 -2.90
CA TYR A 148 5.55 -0.42 -2.70
C TYR A 148 6.63 0.30 -1.91
N LEU A 149 6.88 1.59 -2.21
CA LEU A 149 7.80 2.41 -1.44
C LEU A 149 7.35 2.54 0.02
N LEU A 150 6.06 2.79 0.26
CA LEU A 150 5.52 2.87 1.61
C LEU A 150 5.69 1.55 2.36
N ARG A 151 5.56 0.41 1.67
CA ARG A 151 5.82 -0.91 2.25
C ARG A 151 7.28 -1.10 2.64
N ILE A 152 8.23 -0.65 1.81
CA ILE A 152 9.65 -0.65 2.16
C ILE A 152 9.91 0.21 3.40
N LEU A 153 9.36 1.43 3.42
CA LEU A 153 9.51 2.35 4.56
C LEU A 153 8.92 1.77 5.86
N ALA A 154 7.74 1.13 5.79
CA ALA A 154 7.15 0.44 6.93
C ALA A 154 8.05 -0.68 7.46
N GLY A 155 8.68 -1.45 6.57
CA GLY A 155 9.65 -2.47 6.96
C GLY A 155 10.93 -1.89 7.58
N VAL A 156 11.45 -0.77 7.06
CA VAL A 156 12.61 -0.08 7.66
C VAL A 156 12.29 0.43 9.06
N LEU A 157 11.09 0.99 9.27
CA LEU A 157 10.63 1.41 10.59
C LEU A 157 10.54 0.24 11.58
N LEU A 158 10.05 -0.91 11.13
CA LEU A 158 10.03 -2.14 11.95
C LEU A 158 11.45 -2.62 12.30
N LEU A 159 12.41 -2.55 11.37
CA LEU A 159 13.81 -2.88 11.68
C LEU A 159 14.42 -1.94 12.71
N ALA A 160 14.18 -0.62 12.57
CA ALA A 160 14.63 0.36 13.54
C ALA A 160 14.07 0.08 14.94
N ASP A 161 12.80 -0.35 15.01
CA ASP A 161 12.14 -0.73 16.25
C ASP A 161 12.77 -1.99 16.88
N VAL A 162 13.10 -3.00 16.07
CA VAL A 162 13.83 -4.20 16.53
C VAL A 162 15.20 -3.82 17.10
N VAL A 163 15.93 -2.91 16.45
CA VAL A 163 17.22 -2.42 16.93
C VAL A 163 17.05 -1.68 18.27
N LEU A 164 16.03 -0.83 18.38
CA LEU A 164 15.71 -0.11 19.62
C LEU A 164 15.40 -1.11 20.76
N GLY A 165 14.55 -2.10 20.50
CA GLY A 165 14.26 -3.17 21.45
C GLY A 165 15.51 -3.94 21.87
N ALA A 166 16.38 -4.29 20.93
CA ALA A 166 17.63 -4.99 21.21
C ALA A 166 18.59 -4.18 22.10
N LEU A 167 18.66 -2.85 21.92
CA LEU A 167 19.45 -1.95 22.75
C LEU A 167 18.87 -1.83 24.17
N MET A 168 17.54 -1.82 24.31
CA MET A 168 16.87 -1.84 25.61
C MET A 168 17.10 -3.16 26.35
N ILE A 169 17.02 -4.32 25.67
CA ILE A 169 17.26 -5.65 26.26
C ILE A 169 18.71 -5.82 26.73
N LYS A 170 19.67 -5.17 26.07
CA LYS A 170 21.10 -5.21 26.43
C LYS A 170 21.50 -4.16 27.48
N ASP A 171 20.54 -3.52 28.14
CA ASP A 171 20.73 -2.43 29.11
C ASP A 171 21.61 -1.27 28.59
N LYS A 172 21.70 -1.09 27.26
CA LYS A 172 22.38 0.07 26.66
C LYS A 172 21.56 1.34 26.79
N ILE A 173 20.26 1.21 27.00
CA ILE A 173 19.35 2.28 27.41
C ILE A 173 18.90 1.95 28.82
N SER A 174 19.53 2.59 29.82
CA SER A 174 19.21 2.34 31.23
C SER A 174 17.75 2.68 31.53
N ALA A 175 17.10 1.83 32.33
CA ALA A 175 15.73 2.01 32.81
C ALA A 175 15.52 3.31 33.61
N GLU A 176 16.59 3.84 34.20
CA GLU A 176 16.58 5.11 34.93
C GLU A 176 16.74 6.34 34.02
N SER A 177 17.06 6.14 32.74
CA SER A 177 17.19 7.25 31.79
C SER A 177 15.82 7.80 31.39
N SER A 178 15.75 9.12 31.18
CA SER A 178 14.55 9.78 30.62
C SER A 178 14.17 9.25 29.24
N ILE A 179 15.16 8.73 28.49
CA ILE A 179 15.01 8.18 27.14
C ILE A 179 14.28 6.84 27.15
N TYR A 180 14.39 6.06 28.23
CA TYR A 180 13.78 4.73 28.33
C TYR A 180 12.27 4.75 28.20
N LYS A 181 11.58 5.72 28.82
CA LYS A 181 10.10 5.83 28.74
C LYS A 181 9.65 6.05 27.30
N THR A 182 10.30 6.96 26.58
CA THR A 182 10.00 7.26 25.18
C THR A 182 10.31 6.05 24.30
N ALA A 183 11.47 5.42 24.47
CA ALA A 183 11.86 4.23 23.72
C ALA A 183 10.88 3.07 23.94
N ASN A 184 10.40 2.87 25.17
CA ASN A 184 9.42 1.84 25.50
C ASN A 184 8.05 2.11 24.85
N ILE A 185 7.59 3.37 24.82
CA ILE A 185 6.34 3.73 24.13
C ILE A 185 6.44 3.45 22.63
N VAL A 186 7.53 3.87 21.99
CA VAL A 186 7.78 3.63 20.56
C VAL A 186 7.80 2.13 20.28
N PHE A 187 8.60 1.37 21.04
CA PHE A 187 8.72 -0.10 20.93
C PHE A 187 7.39 -0.83 21.11
N CYS A 188 6.48 -0.31 21.94
CA CYS A 188 5.18 -0.95 22.16
C CYS A 188 4.12 -0.59 21.11
N THR A 189 4.23 0.57 20.47
CA THR A 189 3.16 1.12 19.60
C THR A 189 3.50 1.05 18.11
N LEU A 190 4.76 1.27 17.76
CA LEU A 190 5.23 1.30 16.38
C LEU A 190 5.05 -0.06 15.66
N PRO A 191 5.33 -1.23 16.28
CA PRO A 191 5.07 -2.52 15.64
C PRO A 191 3.61 -2.74 15.31
N VAL A 192 2.70 -2.35 16.20
CA VAL A 192 1.26 -2.52 16.00
C VAL A 192 0.77 -1.63 14.87
N ALA A 193 1.19 -0.35 14.88
CA ALA A 193 0.86 0.59 13.81
C ALA A 193 1.43 0.16 12.46
N ALA A 194 2.70 -0.26 12.42
CA ALA A 194 3.36 -0.71 11.20
C ALA A 194 2.83 -2.07 10.69
N LEU A 195 2.41 -2.98 11.57
CA LEU A 195 1.72 -4.21 11.19
C LEU A 195 0.35 -3.92 10.58
N LEU A 196 -0.44 -3.03 11.19
CA LEU A 196 -1.73 -2.60 10.65
C LEU A 196 -1.56 -1.92 9.28
N LEU A 197 -0.55 -1.07 9.14
CA LEU A 197 -0.19 -0.45 7.88
C LEU A 197 0.27 -1.51 6.85
N GLY A 198 1.08 -2.48 7.26
CA GLY A 198 1.54 -3.58 6.41
C GLY A 198 0.39 -4.46 5.90
N ILE A 199 -0.55 -4.84 6.78
CA ILE A 199 -1.77 -5.58 6.40
C ILE A 199 -2.60 -4.76 5.43
N HIS A 200 -2.78 -3.46 5.71
CA HIS A 200 -3.49 -2.56 4.81
C HIS A 200 -2.84 -2.55 3.43
N LEU A 201 -1.53 -2.32 3.37
CA LEU A 201 -0.75 -2.29 2.13
C LEU A 201 -0.68 -3.64 1.41
N MET A 202 -0.76 -4.76 2.11
CA MET A 202 -0.82 -6.11 1.52
C MET A 202 -2.18 -6.44 0.91
N GLY A 203 -3.27 -5.85 1.39
CA GLY A 203 -4.59 -6.01 0.80
C GLY A 203 -4.82 -5.25 -0.52
N PHE A 204 -3.89 -4.38 -0.93
CA PHE A 204 -3.98 -3.56 -2.15
C PHE A 204 -3.14 -4.05 -3.33
N VAL A 205 -2.40 -5.15 -3.16
CA VAL A 205 -1.57 -5.75 -4.23
C VAL A 205 -2.16 -7.09 -4.63
#